data_AF-A0A958SYW6-F1
#
_entry.id   AF-A0A958SYW6-F1
#
_cell.length_a   1.000
_cell.length_b   1.000
_cell.length_c   1.000
_cell.angle_alpha   90.00
_cell.angle_beta   90.00
_cell.angle_gamma   90.00
#
_symmetry.space_group_name_H-M   'P 1'
#
loop_
_entity.id
_entity.type
_entity.pdbx_description
1 polymer ?
#
loop_
_entity_poly.entity_id
_entity_poly.type
_entity_poly.pdbx_seq_one_letter_code
_entity_poly.pdbx_strand_id
1 'polypeptide(L)'
;MKTVANCVESILMSQPFLEEALLRGIINYSALAEELQETVGKMLKKPVKSGAIMMALRRYNPPADLGSSPKLKRMMQNLGDITLRSNLIDFTFLNSKTLAQSHAQVLENINETIFYAFTRGIKESNIMVSHNEKQRVLECFKTETCLEMKENLSAISISL
;
A
#
# COMPACT_ATOMS: atom_id res chain seq x y z
N MET A 1 -22.08 0.30 25.58
CA MET A 1 -21.98 -1.15 25.33
C MET A 1 -21.89 -1.35 23.82
N LYS A 2 -20.84 -2.00 23.29
CA LYS A 2 -20.71 -2.21 21.83
C LYS A 2 -21.72 -3.26 21.35
N THR A 3 -22.47 -2.96 20.30
CA THR A 3 -23.41 -3.90 19.67
C THR A 3 -22.82 -4.51 18.40
N VAL A 4 -23.44 -5.58 17.89
CA VAL A 4 -23.08 -6.15 16.58
C VAL A 4 -23.17 -5.11 15.48
N ALA A 5 -24.20 -4.25 15.50
CA ALA A 5 -24.37 -3.18 14.52
C ALA A 5 -23.20 -2.18 14.56
N ASN A 6 -22.79 -1.73 15.76
CA ASN A 6 -21.65 -0.80 15.87
C ASN A 6 -20.33 -1.43 15.43
N CYS A 7 -20.14 -2.74 15.68
CA CYS A 7 -18.96 -3.45 15.20
C CYS A 7 -18.94 -3.56 13.68
N VAL A 8 -20.06 -3.93 13.07
CA VAL A 8 -20.20 -4.01 11.61
C VAL A 8 -19.99 -2.64 10.97
N GLU A 9 -20.64 -1.59 11.47
CA GLU A 9 -20.44 -0.21 11.03
C GLU A 9 -18.96 0.22 11.11
N SER A 10 -18.30 -0.04 12.23
CA SER A 10 -16.87 0.28 12.38
C SER A 10 -15.98 -0.47 11.38
N ILE A 11 -16.34 -1.69 10.99
CA ILE A 11 -15.60 -2.47 9.99
C ILE A 11 -15.80 -1.85 8.61
N LEU A 12 -17.06 -1.56 8.24
CA LEU A 12 -17.39 -0.95 6.93
C LEU A 12 -16.71 0.42 6.76
N MET A 13 -16.68 1.24 7.80
CA MET A 13 -15.98 2.53 7.78
C MET A 13 -14.47 2.40 7.61
N SER A 14 -13.87 1.31 8.10
CA SER A 14 -12.44 1.04 7.93
C SER A 14 -12.09 0.43 6.56
N GLN A 15 -13.10 -0.05 5.83
CA GLN A 15 -12.95 -0.76 4.56
C GLN A 15 -13.89 -0.17 3.50
N PRO A 16 -13.54 1.00 2.91
CA PRO A 16 -14.41 1.71 1.97
C PRO A 16 -14.85 0.89 0.76
N PHE A 17 -14.00 -0.03 0.29
CA PHE A 17 -14.32 -0.93 -0.84
C PHE A 17 -15.52 -1.84 -0.51
N LEU A 18 -15.63 -2.27 0.74
CA LEU A 18 -16.68 -3.18 1.21
C LEU A 18 -18.00 -2.43 1.35
N GLU A 19 -17.95 -1.22 1.91
CA GLU A 19 -19.09 -0.31 1.97
C GLU A 19 -19.62 0.02 0.56
N GLU A 20 -18.73 0.37 -0.38
CA GLU A 20 -19.11 0.69 -1.75
C GLU A 20 -19.76 -0.50 -2.45
N ALA A 21 -19.19 -1.70 -2.31
CA ALA A 21 -19.73 -2.90 -2.94
C ALA A 21 -21.05 -3.36 -2.29
N LEU A 22 -21.29 -3.05 -1.01
CA LEU A 22 -22.59 -3.18 -0.36
C LEU A 22 -23.62 -2.20 -0.92
N LEU A 23 -23.25 -0.92 -1.10
CA LEU A 23 -24.13 0.11 -1.66
C LEU A 23 -24.52 -0.15 -3.11
N ARG A 24 -23.59 -0.70 -3.90
CA ARG A 24 -23.85 -1.12 -5.28
C ARG A 24 -24.66 -2.41 -5.38
N GLY A 25 -24.94 -3.09 -4.26
CA GLY A 25 -25.66 -4.36 -4.24
C GLY A 25 -24.88 -5.53 -4.85
N ILE A 26 -23.54 -5.43 -4.94
CA ILE A 26 -22.68 -6.45 -5.56
C ILE A 26 -22.35 -7.57 -4.56
N ILE A 27 -22.28 -7.24 -3.27
CA ILE A 27 -21.89 -8.18 -2.22
C ILE A 27 -23.05 -9.07 -1.77
N ASN A 28 -22.75 -10.36 -1.59
CA ASN A 28 -23.63 -11.29 -0.89
C ASN A 28 -23.53 -11.11 0.64
N TYR A 29 -24.61 -10.63 1.25
CA TYR A 29 -24.69 -10.41 2.71
C TYR A 29 -24.40 -11.66 3.56
N SER A 30 -24.77 -12.86 3.10
CA SER A 30 -24.54 -14.10 3.85
C SER A 30 -23.07 -14.46 3.87
N ALA A 31 -22.41 -14.42 2.72
CA ALA A 31 -20.98 -14.70 2.61
C ALA A 31 -20.16 -13.69 3.43
N LEU A 32 -20.49 -12.40 3.33
CA LEU A 32 -19.82 -11.38 4.13
C LEU A 32 -20.05 -11.55 5.64
N ALA A 33 -21.24 -11.98 6.04
CA ALA A 33 -21.53 -12.19 7.46
C ALA A 33 -20.72 -13.35 8.08
N GLU A 34 -20.40 -14.38 7.29
CA GLU A 34 -19.53 -15.49 7.70
C GLU A 34 -18.08 -15.02 7.80
N GLU A 35 -17.59 -14.28 6.80
CA GLU A 35 -16.25 -13.69 6.79
C GLU A 35 -15.99 -12.77 8.00
N LEU A 36 -16.97 -11.93 8.35
CA LEU A 36 -16.86 -10.98 9.45
C LEU A 36 -17.10 -11.61 10.84
N GLN A 37 -17.53 -12.87 10.92
CA GLN A 37 -17.99 -13.48 12.17
C GLN A 37 -16.89 -13.52 13.23
N GLU A 38 -15.68 -13.95 12.87
CA GLU A 38 -14.55 -13.99 13.80
C GLU A 38 -14.15 -12.59 14.27
N THR A 39 -14.06 -11.64 13.34
CA THR A 39 -13.64 -10.27 13.62
C THR A 39 -14.62 -9.59 14.57
N VAL A 40 -15.92 -9.69 14.31
CA VAL A 40 -16.97 -9.14 15.17
C VAL A 40 -16.99 -9.85 16.53
N GLY A 41 -16.78 -11.18 16.55
CA GLY A 41 -16.69 -11.96 17.79
C GLY A 41 -15.53 -11.52 18.68
N LYS A 42 -14.35 -11.29 18.09
CA LYS A 42 -13.15 -10.75 18.77
C LYS A 42 -13.42 -9.34 19.32
N MET A 43 -14.05 -8.45 18.54
CA MET A 43 -14.38 -7.09 18.98
C MET A 43 -15.37 -7.06 20.16
N LEU A 44 -16.34 -7.98 20.19
CA LEU A 44 -17.34 -8.08 21.25
C LEU A 44 -16.94 -8.99 22.41
N LYS A 45 -15.78 -9.68 22.30
CA LYS A 45 -15.29 -10.68 23.27
C LYS A 45 -16.30 -11.78 23.57
N LYS A 46 -17.12 -12.16 22.59
CA LYS A 46 -18.15 -13.20 22.72
C LYS A 46 -18.46 -13.83 21.37
N PRO A 47 -18.94 -15.08 21.32
CA PRO A 47 -19.40 -15.68 20.08
C PRO A 47 -20.61 -14.91 19.54
N VAL A 48 -20.62 -14.68 18.23
CA VAL A 48 -21.69 -14.00 17.51
C VAL A 48 -22.16 -14.91 16.39
N LYS A 49 -23.48 -14.94 16.16
CA LYS A 49 -24.07 -15.70 15.05
C LYS A 49 -23.97 -14.89 13.76
N SER A 50 -23.58 -15.52 12.65
CA SER A 50 -23.55 -14.91 11.32
C SER A 50 -24.88 -14.22 10.96
N GLY A 51 -26.03 -14.82 11.33
CA GLY A 51 -27.35 -14.21 11.11
C GLY A 51 -27.52 -12.82 11.78
N ALA A 52 -26.92 -12.58 12.94
CA ALA A 52 -26.98 -11.27 13.60
C ALA A 52 -26.16 -10.22 12.84
N ILE A 53 -25.04 -10.64 12.23
CA ILE A 53 -24.17 -9.80 11.39
C ILE A 53 -24.86 -9.50 10.06
N MET A 54 -25.45 -10.50 9.42
CA MET A 54 -26.25 -10.31 8.20
C MET A 54 -27.37 -9.30 8.41
N MET A 55 -28.06 -9.37 9.54
CA MET A 55 -29.10 -8.42 9.91
C MET A 55 -28.55 -7.01 10.17
N ALA A 56 -27.35 -6.89 10.72
CA ALA A 56 -26.68 -5.60 10.86
C ALA A 56 -26.27 -5.03 9.48
N LEU A 57 -25.72 -5.85 8.58
CA LEU A 57 -25.34 -5.44 7.23
C LEU A 57 -26.55 -4.99 6.40
N ARG A 58 -27.70 -5.69 6.47
CA ARG A 58 -28.93 -5.31 5.76
C ARG A 58 -29.56 -4.01 6.26
N ARG A 59 -29.36 -3.69 7.54
CA ARG A 59 -29.83 -2.45 8.16
C ARG A 59 -28.79 -1.34 8.15
N TYR A 60 -27.61 -1.61 7.59
CA TYR A 60 -26.58 -0.60 7.46
C TYR A 60 -27.09 0.47 6.50
N ASN A 61 -27.30 1.66 7.04
CA ASN A 61 -27.60 2.85 6.27
C ASN A 61 -26.45 3.82 6.55
N PRO A 62 -25.55 4.05 5.59
CA PRO A 62 -24.42 4.94 5.84
C PRO A 62 -24.95 6.35 6.18
N PRO A 63 -24.28 7.08 7.08
CA PRO A 63 -24.58 8.49 7.32
C PRO A 63 -24.58 9.27 6.00
N ALA A 64 -25.45 10.28 5.88
CA ALA A 64 -25.59 11.09 4.65
C ALA A 64 -24.29 11.77 4.20
N ASP A 65 -23.30 11.91 5.08
CA ASP A 65 -21.96 12.44 4.79
C ASP A 65 -20.95 11.38 4.26
N LEU A 66 -21.27 10.08 4.35
CA LEU A 66 -20.36 8.98 4.00
C LEU A 66 -20.87 8.06 2.89
N GLY A 67 -22.20 7.97 2.69
CA GLY A 67 -22.78 7.31 1.52
C GLY A 67 -22.36 8.06 0.26
N SER A 68 -21.27 7.63 -0.38
CA SER A 68 -20.55 8.39 -1.40
C SER A 68 -20.01 9.73 -0.87
N SER A 69 -19.13 9.72 0.14
CA SER A 69 -18.37 10.92 0.51
C SER A 69 -17.88 11.61 -0.78
N PRO A 70 -18.45 12.78 -1.15
CA PRO A 70 -18.01 13.50 -2.33
C PRO A 70 -16.53 13.84 -2.19
N LYS A 71 -15.98 13.86 -0.97
CA LYS A 71 -14.55 14.00 -0.71
C LYS A 71 -13.73 12.81 -1.20
N LEU A 72 -14.11 11.55 -0.96
CA LEU A 72 -13.34 10.40 -1.45
C LEU A 72 -13.47 10.29 -2.97
N LYS A 73 -14.68 10.48 -3.51
CA LYS A 73 -14.88 10.49 -4.96
C LYS A 73 -14.13 11.64 -5.63
N ARG A 74 -14.15 12.85 -5.05
CA ARG A 74 -13.32 13.98 -5.51
C ARG A 74 -11.83 13.70 -5.34
N MET A 75 -11.40 13.06 -4.25
CA MET A 75 -10.00 12.70 -4.03
C MET A 75 -9.52 11.67 -5.05
N MET A 76 -10.35 10.69 -5.41
CA MET A 76 -10.07 9.72 -6.48
C MET A 76 -10.14 10.37 -7.87
N GLN A 77 -11.05 11.32 -8.10
CA GLN A 77 -11.13 12.10 -9.35
C GLN A 77 -9.97 13.09 -9.50
N ASN A 78 -9.43 13.58 -8.38
CA ASN A 78 -8.27 14.47 -8.31
C ASN A 78 -6.96 13.69 -8.13
N LEU A 79 -7.02 12.36 -8.05
CA LEU A 79 -5.83 11.53 -8.06
C LEU A 79 -5.34 11.56 -9.50
N GLY A 80 -4.20 12.19 -9.77
CA GLY A 80 -3.64 12.15 -11.11
C GLY A 80 -3.11 10.77 -11.45
N ASP A 81 -2.33 10.67 -12.53
CA ASP A 81 -1.98 9.38 -13.10
C ASP A 81 -1.14 8.52 -12.14
N ILE A 82 -1.65 7.32 -11.83
CA ILE A 82 -0.90 6.30 -11.10
C ILE A 82 0.03 5.59 -12.10
N THR A 83 1.32 5.60 -11.80
CA THR A 83 2.33 4.87 -12.58
C THR A 83 2.94 3.75 -11.75
N LEU A 84 3.02 2.55 -12.36
CA LEU A 84 3.64 1.37 -11.77
C LEU A 84 4.95 1.06 -12.51
N ARG A 85 6.03 0.89 -11.75
CA ARG A 85 7.30 0.36 -12.24
C ARG A 85 7.60 -0.92 -11.51
N SER A 86 7.63 -2.04 -12.24
CA SER A 86 7.96 -3.36 -11.71
C SER A 86 9.40 -3.73 -12.03
N ASN A 87 9.87 -4.83 -11.43
CA ASN A 87 11.20 -5.38 -11.63
C ASN A 87 12.30 -4.38 -11.21
N LEU A 88 12.13 -3.83 -10.01
CA LEU A 88 13.11 -2.98 -9.35
C LEU A 88 14.00 -3.79 -8.41
N ILE A 89 15.20 -3.29 -8.21
CA ILE A 89 16.17 -3.78 -7.23
C ILE A 89 16.54 -2.63 -6.30
N ASP A 90 16.58 -2.92 -5.00
CA ASP A 90 17.00 -1.99 -3.96
C ASP A 90 18.30 -2.49 -3.33
N PHE A 91 19.27 -1.59 -3.21
CA PHE A 91 20.56 -1.85 -2.62
C PHE A 91 20.73 -0.96 -1.40
N THR A 92 21.04 -1.56 -0.25
CA THR A 92 21.40 -0.83 0.96
C THR A 92 22.90 -0.86 1.13
N PHE A 93 23.54 0.32 1.07
CA PHE A 93 24.97 0.49 1.28
C PHE A 93 25.25 1.19 2.62
N LEU A 94 26.35 0.82 3.26
CA LEU A 94 26.87 1.57 4.40
C LEU A 94 27.44 2.91 3.93
N ASN A 95 27.14 3.99 4.63
CA ASN A 95 27.65 5.31 4.29
C ASN A 95 29.18 5.37 4.43
N SER A 96 29.87 5.68 3.33
CA SER A 96 31.31 5.89 3.29
C SER A 96 31.65 7.27 2.73
N LYS A 97 32.94 7.63 2.73
CA LYS A 97 33.43 8.86 2.10
C LYS A 97 33.43 8.77 0.57
N THR A 98 33.50 7.56 0.01
CA THR A 98 33.56 7.29 -1.44
C THR A 98 32.19 7.07 -2.06
N LEU A 99 31.15 6.81 -1.25
CA LEU A 99 29.79 6.54 -1.71
C LEU A 99 29.25 7.61 -2.67
N ALA A 100 29.52 8.88 -2.40
CA ALA A 100 29.07 9.99 -3.26
C ALA A 100 29.74 9.94 -4.65
N GLN A 101 30.99 9.49 -4.73
CA GLN A 101 31.71 9.33 -5.99
C GLN A 101 31.16 8.13 -6.78
N SER A 102 30.90 7.01 -6.10
CA SER A 102 30.27 5.82 -6.69
C SER A 102 28.87 6.15 -7.24
N HIS A 103 28.10 6.96 -6.52
CA HIS A 103 26.80 7.47 -6.96
C HIS A 103 26.94 8.37 -8.21
N ALA A 104 27.91 9.28 -8.25
CA ALA A 104 28.13 10.13 -9.42
C ALA A 104 28.42 9.30 -10.69
N GLN A 105 29.22 8.23 -10.58
CA GLN A 105 29.52 7.34 -11.71
C GLN A 105 28.27 6.65 -12.30
N VAL A 106 27.30 6.32 -11.44
CA VAL A 106 26.01 5.77 -11.89
C VAL A 106 25.20 6.82 -12.64
N LEU A 107 25.14 8.05 -12.12
CA LEU A 107 24.37 9.14 -12.73
C LEU A 107 24.91 9.60 -14.09
N GLU A 108 26.24 9.60 -14.29
CA GLU A 108 26.87 10.03 -15.55
C GLU A 108 26.38 9.26 -16.79
N ASN A 109 25.80 8.08 -16.59
CA ASN A 109 25.48 7.16 -17.68
C ASN A 109 24.10 6.51 -17.54
N ILE A 110 23.25 7.04 -16.66
CA ILE A 110 21.86 6.60 -16.55
C ILE A 110 21.07 7.19 -17.71
N ASN A 111 20.30 6.35 -18.40
CA ASN A 111 19.32 6.82 -19.38
C ASN A 111 18.13 7.45 -18.66
N GLU A 112 17.60 8.54 -19.20
CA GLU A 112 16.43 9.26 -18.64
C GLU A 112 15.18 8.37 -18.48
N THR A 113 15.11 7.25 -19.21
CA THR A 113 13.96 6.33 -19.18
C THR A 113 13.99 5.33 -18.02
N ILE A 114 15.09 5.25 -17.28
CA ILE A 114 15.30 4.26 -16.21
C ILE A 114 14.75 4.80 -14.89
N PHE A 115 14.02 3.95 -14.16
CA PHE A 115 13.62 4.29 -12.80
C PHE A 115 14.85 4.29 -11.90
N TYR A 116 15.08 5.43 -11.24
CA TYR A 116 16.20 5.66 -10.35
C TYR A 116 15.72 6.41 -9.10
N ALA A 117 16.05 5.91 -7.91
CA ALA A 117 15.86 6.62 -6.67
C ALA A 117 17.06 6.42 -5.74
N PHE A 118 17.60 7.53 -5.23
CA PHE A 118 18.63 7.52 -4.22
C PHE A 118 18.12 8.15 -2.94
N THR A 119 18.29 7.47 -1.82
CA THR A 119 17.97 8.02 -0.50
C THR A 119 19.16 7.85 0.42
N ARG A 120 19.62 8.96 1.01
CA ARG A 120 20.74 8.96 1.96
C ARG A 120 20.20 9.08 3.37
N GLY A 121 20.37 8.04 4.17
CA GLY A 121 20.16 8.05 5.62
C GLY A 121 21.40 8.49 6.39
N ILE A 122 21.32 8.42 7.73
CA ILE A 122 22.43 8.81 8.62
C ILE A 122 23.59 7.81 8.53
N LYS A 123 23.29 6.50 8.60
CA LYS A 123 24.30 5.43 8.57
C LYS A 123 24.36 4.69 7.24
N GLU A 124 23.25 4.66 6.52
CA GLU A 124 23.05 3.81 5.34
C GLU A 124 22.43 4.65 4.23
N SER A 125 22.67 4.25 2.99
CA SER A 125 22.04 4.83 1.81
C SER A 125 21.41 3.74 0.97
N ASN A 126 20.22 4.00 0.44
CA ASN A 126 19.54 3.08 -0.47
C ASN A 126 19.59 3.59 -1.91
N ILE A 127 19.85 2.68 -2.82
CA ILE A 127 19.77 2.88 -4.27
C ILE A 127 18.74 1.91 -4.82
N MET A 128 17.69 2.47 -5.40
CA MET A 128 16.68 1.70 -6.11
C MET A 128 16.79 1.96 -7.60
N VAL A 129 16.97 0.90 -8.38
CA VAL A 129 17.10 0.97 -9.84
C VAL A 129 16.26 -0.09 -10.53
N SER A 130 16.05 0.07 -11.84
CA SER A 130 15.50 -1.00 -12.67
C SER A 130 16.47 -2.18 -12.72
N HIS A 131 15.97 -3.42 -12.72
CA HIS A 131 16.79 -4.63 -12.67
C HIS A 131 17.86 -4.71 -13.78
N ASN A 132 17.62 -4.12 -14.95
CA ASN A 132 18.60 -4.08 -16.05
C ASN A 132 19.90 -3.35 -15.69
N GLU A 133 19.87 -2.42 -14.71
CA GLU A 133 21.06 -1.70 -14.23
C GLU A 133 21.76 -2.37 -13.04
N LYS A 134 21.30 -3.55 -12.61
CA LYS A 134 21.86 -4.28 -11.46
C LYS A 134 23.38 -4.43 -11.55
N GLN A 135 23.85 -4.95 -12.67
CA GLN A 135 25.28 -5.23 -12.86
C GLN A 135 26.10 -3.93 -12.85
N ARG A 136 25.55 -2.86 -13.42
CA ARG A 136 26.18 -1.55 -13.45
C ARG A 136 26.33 -0.95 -12.06
N VAL A 137 25.28 -1.01 -11.23
CA VAL A 137 25.35 -0.51 -9.85
C VAL A 137 26.38 -1.30 -9.04
N LEU A 138 26.40 -2.62 -9.15
CA LEU A 138 27.43 -3.45 -8.51
C LEU A 138 28.85 -3.07 -8.96
N GLU A 139 29.01 -2.69 -10.23
CA GLU A 139 30.27 -2.22 -10.77
C GLU A 139 30.65 -0.80 -10.33
N CYS A 140 29.72 0.13 -10.18
CA CYS A 140 30.06 1.46 -9.66
C CYS A 140 30.33 1.43 -8.15
N PHE A 141 29.73 0.47 -7.42
CA PHE A 141 29.79 0.36 -5.96
C PHE A 141 30.72 -0.77 -5.47
N LYS A 142 31.67 -1.26 -6.28
CA LYS A 142 32.56 -2.39 -5.90
C LYS A 142 33.38 -2.12 -4.64
N THR A 143 33.69 -0.85 -4.37
CA THR A 143 34.47 -0.42 -3.19
C THR A 143 33.60 -0.14 -1.97
N GLU A 144 32.28 -0.17 -2.13
CA GLU A 144 31.31 0.12 -1.08
C GLU A 144 30.84 -1.16 -0.40
N THR A 145 30.47 -1.05 0.89
CA THR A 145 29.92 -2.19 1.64
C THR A 145 28.42 -2.29 1.40
N CYS A 146 28.00 -3.25 0.57
CA CYS A 146 26.59 -3.62 0.40
C CYS A 146 26.13 -4.42 1.62
N LEU A 147 25.11 -3.94 2.32
CA LEU A 147 24.50 -4.58 3.49
C LEU A 147 23.35 -5.49 3.08
N GLU A 148 22.52 -5.05 2.13
CA GLU A 148 21.35 -5.78 1.67
C GLU A 148 21.08 -5.49 0.18
N MET A 149 20.54 -6.50 -0.51
CA MET A 149 20.07 -6.38 -1.88
C MET A 149 18.72 -7.08 -1.99
N LYS A 150 17.67 -6.34 -2.36
CA LYS A 150 16.30 -6.85 -2.53
C LYS A 150 15.85 -6.72 -3.97
N GLU A 151 15.45 -7.85 -4.55
CA GLU A 151 14.99 -7.94 -5.93
C GLU A 151 13.46 -8.10 -6.01
N ASN A 152 12.91 -8.02 -7.22
CA ASN A 152 11.48 -8.18 -7.50
C ASN A 152 10.59 -7.13 -6.81
N LEU A 153 11.10 -5.91 -6.65
CA LEU A 153 10.34 -4.81 -6.08
C LEU A 153 9.50 -4.09 -7.14
N SER A 154 8.51 -3.35 -6.68
CA SER A 154 7.70 -2.46 -7.52
C SER A 154 7.52 -1.10 -6.84
N ALA A 155 7.60 -0.03 -7.64
CA ALA A 155 7.31 1.33 -7.20
C ALA A 155 5.98 1.79 -7.79
N ILE A 156 5.13 2.35 -6.94
CA ILE A 156 3.87 2.99 -7.30
C ILE A 156 4.04 4.48 -7.05
N SER A 157 3.87 5.30 -8.08
CA SER A 157 3.93 6.76 -8.00
C SER A 157 2.60 7.35 -8.43
N ILE A 158 2.23 8.47 -7.82
CA ILE A 158 1.00 9.22 -8.15
C ILE A 158 1.46 10.59 -8.63
N SER A 159 1.22 10.88 -9.91
CA SER A 159 1.38 12.22 -10.45
C SER A 159 0.24 13.09 -9.92
N LEU A 160 0.53 14.25 -9.33
CA LEU A 160 -0.47 15.18 -8.79
C LEU A 160 -0.72 16.34 -9.77
#